data_AF-A0A6L2PUD1-F1
#
_entry.id   AF-A0A6L2PUD1-F1
#
_cell.length_a   1.000
_cell.length_b   1.000
_cell.length_c   1.000
_cell.angle_alpha   90.00
_cell.angle_beta   90.00
_cell.angle_gamma   90.00
#
_symmetry.space_group_name_H-M   'P 1'
#
loop_
_entity.id
_entity.type
_entity.pdbx_description
1 polymer ?
#
loop_
_entity_poly.entity_id
_entity_poly.type
_entity_poly.pdbx_seq_one_letter_code
_entity_poly.pdbx_strand_id
1 'polypeptide(L)'
;MANIAAKLTAPCKQTQTVFFLYAHIIPQGIQVVHCMDPKKKGMVTAIWKREFHPKSIRLDHDKPEQFVRCQWQSRLRVHLVYLTYRWFLAILFVATLILSICDPGRSTKNSGLPYISKWPIYLTNWGYAVCTTQAVLGAWLLTHRLISERKPDFRTNDSKMSLSYKVYWALNTTGIVMALGITVAYWLTVYDPDIHRLDALNLMVHAFNSVFMAPNSDTLVKTLSFIKMKAIWRREINVRSLGFSYDRPEHFVRCQWQKNAGVSITYFVYRWTFASLFLSVWIRSFISAAQQNTPTENFLSKWPIYLTNWGYTLCTAQALLAVGLITRQLIKERTTGFTEEHSQMPVTYKAYWLLHTLAVVIAIGITGSYFVVDYNPAVHRLTALNLLMHAFNSIFMVLDVIMVAHPFRLIHLCWSLLFIFVYFCFSVIYHLAGGTGKNNAPSIYPALDWNKVESTLPIAVLGMLSVVLAHFCVWLTVLIRKRIAGSEDDVCQQLKISKPSSNQIQSLNAAVP
;
A
#
# COMPACT_ATOMS: atom_id res chain seq x y z
N MET A 1 45.65 -5.25 -38.61
CA MET A 1 44.57 -4.34 -38.15
C MET A 1 43.59 -3.89 -39.23
N ALA A 2 43.79 -4.22 -40.52
CA ALA A 2 42.84 -3.82 -41.59
C ALA A 2 41.60 -4.72 -41.75
N ASN A 3 41.59 -5.94 -41.18
CA ASN A 3 40.48 -6.91 -41.34
C ASN A 3 39.41 -6.91 -40.23
N ILE A 4 39.50 -6.00 -39.25
CA ILE A 4 38.46 -5.85 -38.20
C ILE A 4 37.51 -4.68 -38.52
N ALA A 5 37.95 -3.69 -39.30
CA ALA A 5 37.14 -2.52 -39.66
C ALA A 5 36.01 -2.83 -40.67
N ALA A 6 36.14 -3.88 -41.48
CA ALA A 6 35.14 -4.23 -42.50
C ALA A 6 33.93 -5.03 -41.98
N LYS A 7 33.94 -5.46 -40.71
CA LYS A 7 32.79 -6.16 -40.08
C LYS A 7 31.89 -5.27 -39.22
N LEU A 8 32.21 -3.98 -39.09
CA LEU A 8 31.45 -3.00 -38.30
C LEU A 8 30.54 -2.09 -39.13
N THR A 9 30.51 -2.26 -40.46
CA THR A 9 29.68 -1.47 -41.39
C THR A 9 28.56 -2.28 -42.04
N ALA A 10 28.01 -3.27 -41.34
CA ALA A 10 26.73 -3.87 -41.70
C ALA A 10 25.59 -3.19 -40.90
N PRO A 11 24.60 -2.55 -41.54
CA PRO A 11 23.46 -1.97 -40.82
C PRO A 11 22.69 -3.10 -40.13
N CYS A 12 22.73 -3.09 -38.81
CA CYS A 12 22.07 -4.09 -37.98
C CYS A 12 20.55 -3.96 -38.16
N LYS A 13 19.92 -4.98 -38.77
CA LYS A 13 18.45 -5.11 -38.92
C LYS A 13 17.67 -5.10 -37.59
N GLN A 14 18.35 -5.02 -36.44
CA GLN A 14 17.77 -4.96 -35.10
C GLN A 14 17.26 -3.57 -34.70
N THR A 15 17.75 -2.49 -35.34
CA THR A 15 17.28 -1.12 -35.07
C THR A 15 15.90 -0.86 -35.68
N GLN A 16 15.51 -1.61 -36.73
CA GLN A 16 14.15 -1.55 -37.27
C GLN A 16 13.13 -2.26 -36.37
N THR A 17 13.50 -3.35 -35.68
CA THR A 17 12.57 -4.09 -34.82
C THR A 17 12.15 -3.30 -33.57
N VAL A 18 13.05 -2.48 -33.00
CA VAL A 18 12.73 -1.61 -31.86
C VAL A 18 11.83 -0.44 -32.29
N PHE A 19 12.04 0.10 -33.50
CA PHE A 19 11.13 1.09 -34.09
C PHE A 19 9.75 0.49 -34.44
N PHE A 20 9.71 -0.78 -34.85
CA PHE A 20 8.46 -1.52 -35.11
C PHE A 20 7.67 -1.82 -33.83
N LEU A 21 8.34 -2.13 -32.71
CA LEU A 21 7.68 -2.28 -31.40
C LEU A 21 7.12 -0.93 -30.88
N TYR A 22 7.83 0.19 -31.12
CA TYR A 22 7.31 1.54 -30.83
C TYR A 22 6.11 1.92 -31.73
N ALA A 23 6.10 1.47 -32.99
CA ALA A 23 5.02 1.73 -33.94
C ALA A 23 3.77 0.83 -33.73
N HIS A 24 3.85 -0.23 -32.93
CA HIS A 24 2.71 -1.12 -32.62
C HIS A 24 2.03 -0.88 -31.26
N ILE A 25 2.66 -0.15 -30.34
CA ILE A 25 2.03 0.25 -29.07
C ILE A 25 1.16 1.51 -29.25
N ILE A 26 1.53 2.41 -30.18
CA ILE A 26 0.77 3.62 -30.49
C ILE A 26 -0.64 3.33 -31.08
N PRO A 27 -0.85 2.36 -32.00
CA PRO A 27 -2.16 2.07 -32.57
C PRO A 27 -3.17 1.50 -31.57
N GLN A 28 -2.73 0.79 -30.52
CA GLN A 28 -3.63 0.24 -29.50
C GLN A 28 -4.10 1.29 -28.49
N GLY A 29 -3.27 2.29 -28.18
CA GLY A 29 -3.69 3.48 -27.42
C GLY A 29 -4.69 4.36 -28.19
N ILE A 30 -4.58 4.42 -29.52
CA ILE A 30 -5.48 5.20 -30.38
C ILE A 30 -6.89 4.61 -30.43
N GLN A 31 -7.06 3.28 -30.35
CA GLN A 31 -8.38 2.67 -30.31
C GLN A 31 -9.13 2.93 -28.99
N VAL A 32 -8.44 2.98 -27.86
CA VAL A 32 -9.03 3.33 -26.55
C VAL A 32 -9.51 4.80 -26.53
N VAL A 33 -8.78 5.68 -27.23
CA VAL A 33 -9.12 7.11 -27.36
C VAL A 33 -10.36 7.33 -28.24
N HIS A 34 -10.70 6.40 -29.14
CA HIS A 34 -11.88 6.51 -30.01
C HIS A 34 -13.21 6.26 -29.30
N CYS A 35 -13.21 5.54 -28.16
CA CYS A 35 -14.39 5.29 -27.32
C CYS A 35 -14.53 6.26 -26.13
N MET A 36 -13.63 7.24 -26.00
CA MET A 36 -13.68 8.23 -24.93
C MET A 36 -14.56 9.43 -25.29
N ASP A 37 -15.30 9.92 -24.29
CA ASP A 37 -15.98 11.22 -24.31
C ASP A 37 -15.07 12.31 -24.94
N PRO A 38 -15.57 13.13 -25.88
CA PRO A 38 -14.81 14.17 -26.57
C PRO A 38 -13.98 15.08 -25.65
N LYS A 39 -14.49 15.39 -24.45
CA LYS A 39 -13.78 16.20 -23.46
C LYS A 39 -12.57 15.47 -22.89
N LYS A 40 -12.69 14.16 -22.62
CA LYS A 40 -11.60 13.31 -22.11
C LYS A 40 -10.55 13.06 -23.20
N LYS A 41 -10.98 12.87 -24.45
CA LYS A 41 -10.09 12.78 -25.62
C LYS A 41 -9.26 14.05 -25.81
N GLY A 42 -9.85 15.23 -25.69
CA GLY A 42 -9.13 16.50 -25.75
C GLY A 42 -8.09 16.65 -24.63
N MET A 43 -8.47 16.28 -23.40
CA MET A 43 -7.58 16.34 -22.23
C MET A 43 -6.39 15.38 -22.34
N VAL A 44 -6.64 14.12 -22.72
CA VAL A 44 -5.57 13.11 -22.92
C VAL A 44 -4.63 13.56 -24.04
N THR A 45 -5.17 14.01 -25.18
CA THR A 45 -4.35 14.52 -26.29
C THR A 45 -3.49 15.72 -25.88
N ALA A 46 -4.03 16.63 -25.06
CA ALA A 46 -3.27 17.76 -24.52
C ALA A 46 -2.15 17.32 -23.56
N ILE A 47 -2.38 16.29 -22.74
CA ILE A 47 -1.35 15.70 -21.87
C ILE A 47 -0.24 15.09 -22.72
N TRP A 48 -0.55 14.24 -23.71
CA TRP A 48 0.46 13.65 -24.59
C TRP A 48 1.27 14.72 -25.35
N LYS A 49 0.61 15.76 -25.88
CA LYS A 49 1.31 16.88 -26.53
C LYS A 49 2.22 17.65 -25.58
N ARG A 50 1.85 17.76 -24.29
CA ARG A 50 2.67 18.40 -23.25
C ARG A 50 3.88 17.54 -22.86
N GLU A 51 3.65 16.26 -22.59
CA GLU A 51 4.71 15.36 -22.10
C GLU A 51 5.75 15.03 -23.19
N PHE A 52 5.32 14.89 -24.45
CA PHE A 52 6.21 14.63 -25.59
C PHE A 52 6.70 15.90 -26.30
N HIS A 53 6.49 17.06 -25.69
CA HIS A 53 7.03 18.30 -26.22
C HIS A 53 8.58 18.29 -26.16
N PRO A 54 9.31 18.77 -27.18
CA PRO A 54 10.78 18.76 -27.20
C PRO A 54 11.43 19.49 -26.00
N LYS A 55 10.70 20.41 -25.37
CA LYS A 55 11.13 21.09 -24.12
C LYS A 55 11.17 20.13 -22.91
N SER A 56 10.33 19.09 -22.87
CA SER A 56 10.30 18.09 -21.80
C SER A 56 11.55 17.20 -21.82
N ILE A 57 12.14 16.98 -23.00
CA ILE A 57 13.42 16.26 -23.17
C ILE A 57 14.60 17.09 -22.63
N ARG A 58 14.51 18.43 -22.64
CA ARG A 58 15.57 19.34 -22.17
C ARG A 58 15.64 19.50 -20.65
N LEU A 59 14.75 18.81 -19.93
CA LEU A 59 14.61 18.91 -18.47
C LEU A 59 14.56 20.37 -18.00
N ASP A 60 13.78 21.20 -18.70
CA ASP A 60 13.52 22.59 -18.30
C ASP A 60 12.21 22.65 -17.50
N HIS A 61 12.21 23.39 -16.38
CA HIS A 61 11.03 23.57 -15.54
C HIS A 61 10.90 25.04 -15.15
N ASP A 62 9.69 25.59 -15.30
CA ASP A 62 9.42 27.02 -15.08
C ASP A 62 9.53 27.44 -13.60
N LYS A 63 9.62 26.47 -12.69
CA LYS A 63 9.65 26.66 -11.23
C LYS A 63 10.71 25.77 -10.57
N PRO A 64 12.01 26.09 -10.68
CA PRO A 64 13.10 25.28 -10.11
C PRO A 64 13.10 25.22 -8.58
N GLU A 65 12.46 26.18 -7.92
CA GLU A 65 12.28 26.20 -6.46
C GLU A 65 11.46 25.01 -5.94
N GLN A 66 10.72 24.29 -6.79
CA GLN A 66 9.98 23.09 -6.38
C GLN A 66 10.90 21.92 -6.01
N PHE A 67 12.06 21.80 -6.65
CA PHE A 67 13.01 20.70 -6.40
C PHE A 67 13.67 20.77 -5.01
N VAL A 68 13.74 21.97 -4.44
CA VAL A 68 14.35 22.25 -3.12
C VAL A 68 13.30 22.54 -2.05
N ARG A 69 12.05 22.11 -2.27
CA ARG A 69 10.98 22.25 -1.29
C ARG A 69 10.37 20.92 -0.95
N CYS A 70 9.98 20.79 0.30
CA CYS A 70 9.09 19.72 0.69
C CYS A 70 7.71 20.03 0.12
N GLN A 71 7.05 19.05 -0.50
CA GLN A 71 5.68 19.20 -1.01
C GLN A 71 4.67 19.61 0.08
N TRP A 72 5.05 19.41 1.34
CA TRP A 72 4.26 19.68 2.53
C TRP A 72 4.53 21.07 3.14
N GLN A 73 5.28 21.92 2.44
CA GLN A 73 5.77 23.18 2.97
C GLN A 73 5.04 24.40 2.39
N SER A 74 4.36 25.16 3.25
CA SER A 74 3.66 26.39 2.87
C SER A 74 4.58 27.59 2.61
N ARG A 75 5.72 27.66 3.30
CA ARG A 75 6.68 28.77 3.17
C ARG A 75 7.64 28.56 1.99
N LEU A 76 7.99 29.64 1.30
CA LEU A 76 8.91 29.65 0.14
C LEU A 76 10.39 29.41 0.50
N ARG A 77 10.79 29.73 1.73
CA ARG A 77 12.16 29.55 2.25
C ARG A 77 12.49 28.08 2.54
N VAL A 78 13.74 27.69 2.75
CA VAL A 78 14.09 26.31 3.14
C VAL A 78 13.70 26.03 4.60
N HIS A 79 13.05 24.89 4.86
CA HIS A 79 12.73 24.45 6.23
C HIS A 79 13.84 23.54 6.78
N LEU A 80 14.35 23.85 7.98
CA LEU A 80 15.46 23.11 8.59
C LEU A 80 15.16 21.62 8.77
N VAL A 81 13.93 21.27 9.19
CA VAL A 81 13.53 19.84 9.33
C VAL A 81 13.61 19.07 8.00
N TYR A 82 13.26 19.72 6.89
CA TYR A 82 13.36 19.08 5.58
C TYR A 82 14.82 18.92 5.13
N LEU A 83 15.67 19.88 5.48
CA LEU A 83 17.11 19.77 5.29
C LEU A 83 17.72 18.62 6.11
N THR A 84 17.34 18.50 7.38
CA THR A 84 17.76 17.39 8.24
C THR A 84 17.34 16.04 7.66
N TYR A 85 16.10 15.92 7.17
CA TYR A 85 15.62 14.71 6.49
C TYR A 85 16.44 14.36 5.24
N ARG A 86 16.76 15.35 4.38
CA ARG A 86 17.55 15.13 3.16
C ARG A 86 18.97 14.67 3.49
N TRP A 87 19.61 15.27 4.50
CA TRP A 87 20.93 14.83 4.96
C TRP A 87 20.90 13.45 5.60
N PHE A 88 19.88 13.15 6.41
CA PHE A 88 19.69 11.80 6.96
C PHE A 88 19.59 10.75 5.86
N LEU A 89 18.78 10.98 4.83
CA LEU A 89 18.70 10.07 3.68
C LEU A 89 20.04 9.95 2.95
N ALA A 90 20.71 11.06 2.67
CA ALA A 90 22.01 11.03 2.00
C ALA A 90 23.03 10.19 2.79
N ILE A 91 23.10 10.38 4.11
CA ILE A 91 23.99 9.60 4.99
C ILE A 91 23.62 8.12 4.98
N LEU A 92 22.33 7.79 5.09
CA LEU A 92 21.84 6.40 5.08
C LEU A 92 22.19 5.68 3.77
N PHE A 93 21.96 6.32 2.62
CA PHE A 93 22.29 5.77 1.31
C PHE A 93 23.81 5.65 1.10
N VAL A 94 24.61 6.59 1.59
CA VAL A 94 26.08 6.50 1.55
C VAL A 94 26.59 5.37 2.43
N ALA A 95 26.11 5.27 3.66
CA ALA A 95 26.49 4.20 4.59
C ALA A 95 26.16 2.82 4.02
N THR A 96 24.96 2.67 3.45
CA THR A 96 24.55 1.40 2.83
C THR A 96 25.37 1.10 1.57
N LEU A 97 25.70 2.10 0.75
CA LEU A 97 26.56 1.90 -0.41
C LEU A 97 27.96 1.44 0.00
N ILE A 98 28.53 2.03 1.06
CA ILE A 98 29.82 1.61 1.62
C ILE A 98 29.72 0.18 2.16
N LEU A 99 28.68 -0.13 2.95
CA LEU A 99 28.47 -1.49 3.48
C LEU A 99 28.25 -2.52 2.36
N SER A 100 27.60 -2.15 1.26
CA SER A 100 27.43 -3.00 0.07
C SER A 100 28.77 -3.31 -0.61
N ILE A 101 29.69 -2.35 -0.66
CA ILE A 101 31.02 -2.52 -1.24
C ILE A 101 31.95 -3.28 -0.29
N CYS A 102 31.86 -3.02 1.01
CA CYS A 102 32.73 -3.62 2.03
C CYS A 102 32.27 -5.01 2.49
N ASP A 103 30.97 -5.33 2.39
CA ASP A 103 30.32 -6.61 2.74
C ASP A 103 30.90 -7.29 4.01
N PRO A 104 30.80 -6.65 5.20
CA PRO A 104 31.49 -7.11 6.42
C PRO A 104 30.98 -8.45 7.00
N GLY A 105 29.91 -9.03 6.44
CA GLY A 105 29.25 -10.24 6.95
C GLY A 105 29.65 -11.56 6.29
N ARG A 106 30.49 -11.56 5.24
CA ARG A 106 30.93 -12.79 4.55
C ARG A 106 32.17 -13.42 5.19
N SER A 107 32.11 -14.75 5.38
CA SER A 107 33.25 -15.57 5.82
C SER A 107 34.49 -15.38 4.92
N THR A 108 35.66 -15.35 5.56
CA THR A 108 37.00 -15.02 5.05
C THR A 108 37.50 -15.79 3.83
N LYS A 109 36.75 -16.78 3.32
CA LYS A 109 37.15 -17.58 2.14
C LYS A 109 36.93 -16.87 0.79
N ASN A 110 36.09 -15.83 0.73
CA ASN A 110 35.78 -15.09 -0.52
C ASN A 110 35.80 -13.55 -0.36
N SER A 111 36.29 -13.03 0.76
CA SER A 111 36.39 -11.59 1.03
C SER A 111 37.66 -10.99 0.38
N GLY A 112 37.52 -9.96 -0.47
CA GLY A 112 38.67 -9.21 -1.03
C GLY A 112 38.44 -8.63 -2.44
N LEU A 113 39.55 -8.30 -3.12
CA LEU A 113 39.60 -7.76 -4.49
C LEU A 113 38.65 -8.47 -5.51
N PRO A 114 38.49 -9.81 -5.49
CA PRO A 114 37.61 -10.52 -6.42
C PRO A 114 36.10 -10.25 -6.24
N TYR A 115 35.67 -9.77 -5.06
CA TYR A 115 34.28 -9.37 -4.81
C TYR A 115 34.03 -7.96 -5.34
N ILE A 116 34.92 -7.02 -5.02
CA ILE A 116 34.82 -5.62 -5.46
C ILE A 116 34.81 -5.54 -6.99
N SER A 117 35.55 -6.41 -7.69
CA SER A 117 35.53 -6.48 -9.16
C SER A 117 34.20 -6.98 -9.74
N LYS A 118 33.41 -7.74 -8.97
CA LYS A 118 32.05 -8.18 -9.34
C LYS A 118 30.97 -7.23 -8.86
N TRP A 119 31.26 -6.29 -7.97
CA TRP A 119 30.27 -5.28 -7.56
C TRP A 119 29.63 -4.53 -8.76
N PRO A 120 30.37 -4.05 -9.78
CA PRO A 120 29.80 -3.30 -10.89
C PRO A 120 29.05 -4.16 -11.93
N ILE A 121 28.96 -5.47 -11.80
CA ILE A 121 28.13 -6.28 -12.74
C ILE A 121 26.67 -6.35 -12.32
N TYR A 122 26.34 -6.04 -11.06
CA TYR A 122 24.98 -6.16 -10.54
C TYR A 122 24.15 -4.91 -10.82
N LEU A 123 22.98 -5.09 -11.43
CA LEU A 123 22.02 -4.01 -11.70
C LEU A 123 21.56 -3.31 -10.41
N THR A 124 21.43 -4.08 -9.32
CA THR A 124 21.00 -3.58 -8.00
C THR A 124 21.99 -2.56 -7.44
N ASN A 125 23.28 -2.83 -7.61
CA ASN A 125 24.36 -1.96 -7.17
C ASN A 125 24.38 -0.64 -7.96
N TRP A 126 24.17 -0.69 -9.27
CA TRP A 126 24.01 0.51 -10.10
C TRP A 126 22.77 1.32 -9.73
N GLY A 127 21.63 0.66 -9.54
CA GLY A 127 20.40 1.33 -9.11
C GLY A 127 20.58 2.02 -7.76
N TYR A 128 21.26 1.36 -6.82
CA TYR A 128 21.56 1.93 -5.51
C TYR A 128 22.54 3.09 -5.59
N ALA A 129 23.59 3.01 -6.42
CA ALA A 129 24.52 4.11 -6.66
C ALA A 129 23.82 5.36 -7.20
N VAL A 130 22.91 5.19 -8.17
CA VAL A 130 22.08 6.29 -8.70
C VAL A 130 21.24 6.94 -7.59
N CYS A 131 20.61 6.13 -6.72
CA CYS A 131 19.86 6.64 -5.57
C CYS A 131 20.76 7.41 -4.59
N THR A 132 21.95 6.90 -4.30
CA THR A 132 22.91 7.57 -3.42
C THR A 132 23.38 8.91 -3.99
N THR A 133 23.78 8.95 -5.26
CA THR A 133 24.18 10.21 -5.92
C THR A 133 23.04 11.21 -5.94
N GLN A 134 21.81 10.76 -6.20
CA GLN A 134 20.62 11.61 -6.14
C GLN A 134 20.39 12.17 -4.74
N ALA A 135 20.45 11.34 -3.69
CA ALA A 135 20.19 11.76 -2.32
C ALA A 135 21.21 12.81 -1.85
N VAL A 136 22.49 12.59 -2.14
CA VAL A 136 23.58 13.54 -1.84
C VAL A 136 23.38 14.86 -2.59
N LEU A 137 23.09 14.80 -3.89
CA LEU A 137 22.87 16.00 -4.70
C LEU A 137 21.63 16.77 -4.22
N GLY A 138 20.57 16.08 -3.80
CA GLY A 138 19.37 16.69 -3.21
C GLY A 138 19.66 17.42 -1.90
N ALA A 139 20.45 16.82 -1.00
CA ALA A 139 20.88 17.47 0.24
C ALA A 139 21.79 18.68 -0.02
N TRP A 140 22.70 18.56 -0.99
CA TRP A 140 23.58 19.65 -1.40
C TRP A 140 22.81 20.83 -2.00
N LEU A 141 21.88 20.58 -2.93
CA LEU A 141 21.04 21.63 -3.54
C LEU A 141 20.24 22.40 -2.48
N LEU A 142 19.73 21.67 -1.48
CA LEU A 142 18.96 22.26 -0.38
C LEU A 142 19.82 23.11 0.57
N THR A 143 21.03 22.65 0.88
CA THR A 143 22.04 23.43 1.62
C THR A 143 22.43 24.69 0.86
N HIS A 144 22.72 24.58 -0.45
CA HIS A 144 23.08 25.71 -1.29
C HIS A 144 21.95 26.74 -1.37
N ARG A 145 20.69 26.29 -1.46
CA ARG A 145 19.51 27.16 -1.40
C ARG A 145 19.41 27.87 -0.05
N LEU A 146 19.60 27.19 1.07
CA LEU A 146 19.59 27.80 2.40
C LEU A 146 20.66 28.89 2.55
N ILE A 147 21.88 28.65 2.04
CA ILE A 147 22.96 29.65 2.05
C ILE A 147 22.59 30.85 1.16
N SER A 148 22.02 30.60 -0.02
CA SER A 148 21.60 31.64 -0.95
C SER A 148 20.50 32.53 -0.34
N GLU A 149 19.56 31.95 0.40
CA GLU A 149 18.48 32.67 1.09
C GLU A 149 18.97 33.61 2.22
N ARG A 150 20.20 33.42 2.72
CA ARG A 150 20.81 34.29 3.74
C ARG A 150 21.49 35.53 3.15
N LYS A 151 21.66 35.60 1.82
CA LYS A 151 22.26 36.76 1.16
C LYS A 151 21.22 37.90 1.08
N PRO A 152 21.63 39.16 1.31
CA PRO A 152 20.71 40.31 1.34
C PRO A 152 20.00 40.55 -0.01
N ASP A 153 20.62 40.19 -1.14
CA ASP A 153 20.07 40.40 -2.49
C ASP A 153 19.22 39.23 -3.03
N PHE A 154 18.86 38.27 -2.18
CA PHE A 154 18.17 37.06 -2.63
C PHE A 154 16.74 37.34 -3.12
N ARG A 155 16.44 36.99 -4.38
CA ARG A 155 15.11 37.06 -5.00
C ARG A 155 14.61 35.67 -5.39
N THR A 156 13.33 35.38 -5.12
CA THR A 156 12.74 34.05 -5.36
C THR A 156 12.48 33.72 -6.83
N ASN A 157 12.41 34.72 -7.70
CA ASN A 157 11.91 34.59 -9.08
C ASN A 157 13.00 34.58 -10.17
N ASP A 158 14.27 34.80 -9.81
CA ASP A 158 15.33 35.06 -10.81
C ASP A 158 16.15 33.82 -11.23
N SER A 159 15.90 32.64 -10.66
CA SER A 159 16.78 31.49 -10.91
C SER A 159 16.35 30.71 -12.17
N LYS A 160 17.02 30.96 -13.30
CA LYS A 160 17.08 29.99 -14.41
C LYS A 160 17.58 28.65 -13.88
N MET A 161 16.96 27.54 -14.28
CA MET A 161 17.31 26.22 -13.75
C MET A 161 18.76 25.85 -14.11
N SER A 162 19.62 25.70 -13.10
CA SER A 162 21.03 25.36 -13.30
C SER A 162 21.21 23.88 -13.67
N LEU A 163 22.38 23.53 -14.23
CA LEU A 163 22.71 22.16 -14.62
C LEU A 163 22.51 21.16 -13.46
N SER A 164 22.86 21.56 -12.23
CA SER A 164 22.73 20.71 -11.04
C SER A 164 21.29 20.28 -10.76
N TYR A 165 20.31 21.16 -10.99
CA TYR A 165 18.89 20.82 -10.85
C TYR A 165 18.43 19.83 -11.92
N LYS A 166 18.93 19.98 -13.16
CA LYS A 166 18.63 19.06 -14.27
C LYS A 166 19.22 17.68 -14.03
N VAL A 167 20.48 17.62 -13.58
CA VAL A 167 21.15 16.37 -13.22
C VAL A 167 20.42 15.69 -12.06
N TYR A 168 20.05 16.45 -11.03
CA TYR A 168 19.24 15.92 -9.93
C TYR A 168 17.91 15.35 -10.41
N TRP A 169 17.20 16.06 -11.29
CA TRP A 169 15.91 15.60 -11.81
C TRP A 169 16.05 14.31 -12.63
N ALA A 170 17.06 14.23 -13.50
CA ALA A 170 17.37 13.02 -14.25
C ALA A 170 17.66 11.85 -13.31
N LEU A 171 18.56 12.03 -12.34
CA LEU A 171 18.92 11.00 -11.36
C LEU A 171 17.74 10.58 -10.48
N ASN A 172 16.88 11.51 -10.09
CA ASN A 172 15.66 11.22 -9.32
C ASN A 172 14.67 10.37 -10.11
N THR A 173 14.46 10.71 -11.38
CA THR A 173 13.56 9.96 -12.26
C THR A 173 14.10 8.55 -12.51
N THR A 174 15.37 8.44 -12.89
CA THR A 174 16.03 7.16 -13.12
C THR A 174 16.08 6.33 -11.84
N GLY A 175 16.42 6.94 -10.71
CA GLY A 175 16.53 6.26 -9.41
C GLY A 175 15.19 5.69 -8.94
N ILE A 176 14.07 6.41 -9.11
CA ILE A 176 12.74 5.89 -8.78
C ILE A 176 12.40 4.67 -9.62
N VAL A 177 12.59 4.75 -10.94
CA VAL A 177 12.28 3.65 -11.87
C VAL A 177 13.15 2.43 -11.57
N MET A 178 14.46 2.64 -11.38
CA MET A 178 15.40 1.59 -11.04
C MET A 178 15.08 0.95 -9.70
N ALA A 179 14.80 1.74 -8.65
CA ALA A 179 14.50 1.22 -7.33
C ALA A 179 13.21 0.36 -7.33
N LEU A 180 12.14 0.84 -7.97
CA LEU A 180 10.90 0.07 -8.11
C LEU A 180 11.11 -1.21 -8.94
N GLY A 181 11.79 -1.10 -10.08
CA GLY A 181 12.09 -2.25 -10.94
C GLY A 181 12.95 -3.29 -10.24
N ILE A 182 13.98 -2.87 -9.51
CA ILE A 182 14.84 -3.73 -8.70
C ILE A 182 14.04 -4.41 -7.59
N THR A 183 13.21 -3.69 -6.84
CA THR A 183 12.37 -4.28 -5.80
C THR A 183 11.47 -5.36 -6.40
N VAL A 184 10.72 -5.04 -7.46
CA VAL A 184 9.80 -6.00 -8.08
C VAL A 184 10.54 -7.21 -8.65
N ALA A 185 11.60 -7.01 -9.45
CA ALA A 185 12.35 -8.11 -10.04
C ALA A 185 13.04 -8.97 -8.97
N TYR A 186 13.62 -8.35 -7.94
CA TYR A 186 14.28 -9.08 -6.88
C TYR A 186 13.29 -10.00 -6.15
N TRP A 187 12.18 -9.46 -5.64
CA TRP A 187 11.24 -10.23 -4.83
C TRP A 187 10.39 -11.22 -5.64
N LEU A 188 10.16 -10.98 -6.93
CA LEU A 188 9.37 -11.88 -7.76
C LEU A 188 10.18 -12.97 -8.47
N THR A 189 11.45 -12.70 -8.81
CA THR A 189 12.19 -13.61 -9.70
C THR A 189 13.57 -14.04 -9.19
N VAL A 190 14.21 -13.26 -8.30
CA VAL A 190 15.61 -13.50 -7.89
C VAL A 190 15.72 -13.97 -6.44
N TYR A 191 14.80 -13.55 -5.58
CA TYR A 191 14.84 -13.87 -4.16
C TYR A 191 14.66 -15.37 -3.96
N ASP A 192 15.64 -15.94 -3.28
CA ASP A 192 15.69 -17.34 -2.91
C ASP A 192 16.15 -17.39 -1.45
N PRO A 193 15.31 -17.88 -0.52
CA PRO A 193 15.62 -17.89 0.91
C PRO A 193 16.80 -18.79 1.28
N ASP A 194 17.16 -19.77 0.43
CA ASP A 194 18.29 -20.67 0.67
C ASP A 194 19.64 -19.98 0.36
N ILE A 195 19.61 -18.96 -0.49
CA ILE A 195 20.80 -18.25 -0.98
C ILE A 195 20.92 -16.85 -0.36
N HIS A 196 19.79 -16.17 -0.18
CA HIS A 196 19.73 -14.76 0.22
C HIS A 196 19.27 -14.61 1.66
N ARG A 197 20.18 -14.17 2.53
CA ARG A 197 19.85 -13.79 3.89
C ARG A 197 19.05 -12.49 3.91
N LEU A 198 17.97 -12.47 4.69
CA LEU A 198 17.19 -11.26 4.98
C LEU A 198 17.89 -10.42 6.05
N ASP A 199 19.04 -9.87 5.69
CA ASP A 199 19.76 -8.92 6.54
C ASP A 199 19.41 -7.46 6.19
N ALA A 200 19.89 -6.54 7.03
CA ALA A 200 19.60 -5.12 6.88
C ALA A 200 20.08 -4.56 5.53
N LEU A 201 21.20 -5.07 4.99
CA LEU A 201 21.75 -4.64 3.71
C LEU A 201 20.86 -5.10 2.56
N ASN A 202 20.42 -6.35 2.58
CA ASN A 202 19.51 -6.92 1.60
C ASN A 202 18.18 -6.14 1.55
N LEU A 203 17.54 -5.94 2.70
CA LEU A 203 16.30 -5.17 2.80
C LEU A 203 16.50 -3.71 2.33
N MET A 204 17.63 -3.11 2.64
CA MET A 204 17.91 -1.74 2.23
C MET A 204 18.06 -1.60 0.71
N VAL A 205 18.77 -2.53 0.07
CA VAL A 205 19.04 -2.51 -1.38
C VAL A 205 17.84 -2.96 -2.21
N HIS A 206 17.00 -3.86 -1.69
CA HIS A 206 15.95 -4.51 -2.46
C HIS A 206 14.52 -4.13 -2.05
N ALA A 207 14.30 -3.49 -0.91
CA ALA A 207 12.97 -3.06 -0.49
C ALA A 207 12.92 -1.57 -0.10
N PHE A 208 13.78 -1.12 0.81
CA PHE A 208 13.69 0.25 1.32
C PHE A 208 14.19 1.31 0.35
N ASN A 209 15.04 0.95 -0.62
CA ASN A 209 15.43 1.84 -1.72
C ASN A 209 14.20 2.44 -2.44
N SER A 210 13.19 1.63 -2.77
CA SER A 210 11.98 2.10 -3.46
C SER A 210 11.06 2.89 -2.52
N VAL A 211 10.96 2.49 -1.25
CA VAL A 211 10.20 3.21 -0.22
C VAL A 211 10.76 4.61 0.02
N PHE A 212 12.09 4.78 0.04
CA PHE A 212 12.70 6.10 0.26
C PHE A 212 12.70 6.98 -0.99
N MET A 213 12.65 6.38 -2.19
CA MET A 213 12.58 7.11 -3.46
C MET A 213 11.14 7.53 -3.82
N ALA A 214 10.12 6.76 -3.45
CA ALA A 214 8.71 7.05 -3.80
C ALA A 214 8.18 8.42 -3.32
N PRO A 215 8.47 8.90 -2.09
CA PRO A 215 8.04 10.22 -1.59
C PRO A 215 8.68 11.41 -2.32
N ASN A 216 9.73 11.19 -3.12
CA ASN A 216 10.42 12.22 -3.90
C ASN A 216 9.82 12.47 -5.29
N SER A 217 8.72 11.79 -5.62
CA SER A 217 8.02 11.97 -6.90
C SER A 217 6.98 13.09 -6.82
N ASP A 218 7.14 14.09 -7.68
CA ASP A 218 6.15 15.17 -7.88
C ASP A 218 4.77 14.63 -8.30
N THR A 219 4.73 13.47 -8.96
CA THR A 219 3.54 12.93 -9.62
C THR A 219 2.53 12.28 -8.66
N LEU A 220 2.98 11.67 -7.56
CA LEU A 220 2.09 11.00 -6.59
C LEU A 220 1.46 11.98 -5.59
N VAL A 221 2.12 13.10 -5.30
CA VAL A 221 1.69 14.09 -4.29
C VAL A 221 0.97 15.30 -4.90
N LYS A 222 1.27 15.70 -6.16
CA LYS A 222 0.54 16.79 -6.84
C LYS A 222 -0.97 16.50 -7.00
N THR A 223 -1.37 15.24 -6.91
CA THR A 223 -2.76 14.79 -7.01
C THR A 223 -3.59 15.04 -5.73
N LEU A 224 -2.95 15.37 -4.60
CA LEU A 224 -3.60 15.67 -3.31
C LEU A 224 -2.90 16.88 -2.66
N SER A 225 -3.44 18.09 -2.85
CA SER A 225 -2.83 19.30 -2.27
C SER A 225 -2.62 19.17 -0.74
N PHE A 226 -1.54 19.76 -0.22
CA PHE A 226 -1.19 19.72 1.21
C PHE A 226 -2.36 20.07 2.14
N ILE A 227 -3.21 21.02 1.73
CA ILE A 227 -4.41 21.43 2.47
C ILE A 227 -5.45 20.31 2.51
N LYS A 228 -5.69 19.64 1.37
CA LYS A 228 -6.58 18.47 1.28
C LYS A 228 -6.04 17.32 2.15
N MET A 229 -4.74 17.04 2.10
CA MET A 229 -4.14 16.00 2.94
C MET A 229 -4.22 16.32 4.43
N LYS A 230 -3.89 17.54 4.86
CA LYS A 230 -4.01 17.94 6.28
C LYS A 230 -5.46 17.86 6.78
N ALA A 231 -6.42 18.17 5.92
CA ALA A 231 -7.85 18.00 6.23
C ALA A 231 -8.24 16.51 6.34
N ILE A 232 -7.78 15.67 5.41
CA ILE A 232 -7.99 14.22 5.43
C ILE A 232 -7.38 13.63 6.71
N TRP A 233 -6.12 13.92 7.03
CA TRP A 233 -5.45 13.42 8.23
C TRP A 233 -6.16 13.84 9.52
N ARG A 234 -6.58 15.10 9.64
CA ARG A 234 -7.34 15.56 10.81
C ARG A 234 -8.72 14.91 10.94
N ARG A 235 -9.39 14.63 9.81
CA ARG A 235 -10.66 13.91 9.80
C ARG A 235 -10.48 12.45 10.22
N GLU A 236 -9.44 11.82 9.69
CA GLU A 236 -9.17 10.40 9.92
C GLU A 236 -8.70 10.16 11.36
N ILE A 237 -7.79 10.97 11.91
CA ILE A 237 -7.27 10.83 13.30
C ILE A 237 -8.13 11.62 14.31
N ASN A 238 -9.45 11.63 14.13
CA ASN A 238 -10.35 12.18 15.13
C ASN A 238 -10.79 11.06 16.08
N VAL A 239 -10.49 11.16 17.37
CA VAL A 239 -10.87 10.16 18.39
C VAL A 239 -12.39 9.96 18.45
N ARG A 240 -13.19 11.00 18.18
CA ARG A 240 -14.66 10.88 18.09
C ARG A 240 -15.11 9.95 16.95
N SER A 241 -14.26 9.72 15.96
CA SER A 241 -14.51 8.82 14.83
C SER A 241 -14.30 7.34 15.15
N LEU A 242 -13.80 6.99 16.35
CA LEU A 242 -13.67 5.59 16.82
C LEU A 242 -15.03 4.91 17.03
N GLY A 243 -16.09 5.68 17.32
CA GLY A 243 -17.43 5.15 17.63
C GLY A 243 -18.23 4.59 16.45
N PHE A 244 -17.56 4.32 15.32
CA PHE A 244 -18.17 3.81 14.08
C PHE A 244 -19.38 4.65 13.60
N SER A 245 -19.35 5.97 13.80
CA SER A 245 -20.41 6.89 13.35
C SER A 245 -20.19 7.29 11.89
N TYR A 246 -21.23 7.17 11.07
CA TYR A 246 -21.23 7.55 9.66
C TYR A 246 -22.60 8.06 9.23
N ASP A 247 -22.62 9.16 8.48
CA ASP A 247 -23.85 9.90 8.14
C ASP A 247 -24.68 9.24 7.04
N ARG A 248 -24.14 8.20 6.38
CA ARG A 248 -24.78 7.48 5.27
C ARG A 248 -24.80 5.96 5.48
N PRO A 249 -25.62 5.42 6.41
CA PRO A 249 -25.71 3.98 6.66
C PRO A 249 -26.03 3.17 5.40
N GLU A 250 -26.75 3.73 4.45
CA GLU A 250 -27.12 3.10 3.18
C GLU A 250 -25.89 2.63 2.37
N HIS A 251 -24.71 3.26 2.54
CA HIS A 251 -23.48 2.81 1.85
C HIS A 251 -23.01 1.40 2.28
N PHE A 252 -23.46 0.87 3.42
CA PHE A 252 -23.07 -0.47 3.87
C PHE A 252 -23.81 -1.59 3.14
N VAL A 253 -24.92 -1.28 2.48
CA VAL A 253 -25.74 -2.22 1.70
C VAL A 253 -25.70 -1.91 0.20
N ARG A 254 -24.75 -1.07 -0.24
CA ARG A 254 -24.58 -0.65 -1.63
C ARG A 254 -23.21 -0.99 -2.19
N CYS A 255 -23.17 -1.18 -3.50
CA CYS A 255 -21.93 -1.27 -4.26
C CYS A 255 -21.40 0.14 -4.54
N GLN A 256 -20.09 0.32 -4.53
CA GLN A 256 -19.45 1.59 -4.89
C GLN A 256 -19.79 2.07 -6.31
N TRP A 257 -20.04 1.13 -7.22
CA TRP A 257 -20.19 1.36 -8.66
C TRP A 257 -21.65 1.45 -9.11
N GLN A 258 -22.61 1.30 -8.19
CA GLN A 258 -24.02 1.40 -8.53
C GLN A 258 -24.45 2.86 -8.67
N LYS A 259 -25.29 3.15 -9.67
CA LYS A 259 -25.87 4.50 -9.87
C LYS A 259 -27.22 4.68 -9.19
N ASN A 260 -27.96 3.58 -9.03
CA ASN A 260 -29.29 3.60 -8.45
C ASN A 260 -29.23 3.66 -6.92
N ALA A 261 -30.18 4.38 -6.33
CA ALA A 261 -30.30 4.51 -4.89
C ALA A 261 -30.81 3.21 -4.21
N GLY A 262 -31.68 2.45 -4.87
CA GLY A 262 -32.15 1.16 -4.33
C GLY A 262 -31.08 0.06 -4.29
N VAL A 263 -31.41 -1.06 -3.65
CA VAL A 263 -30.57 -2.26 -3.66
C VAL A 263 -30.44 -2.81 -5.09
N SER A 264 -29.20 -2.94 -5.55
CA SER A 264 -28.88 -3.58 -6.84
C SER A 264 -29.01 -5.10 -6.72
N ILE A 265 -29.79 -5.73 -7.60
CA ILE A 265 -29.92 -7.20 -7.66
C ILE A 265 -28.58 -7.86 -7.98
N THR A 266 -27.78 -7.26 -8.85
CA THR A 266 -26.43 -7.77 -9.15
C THR A 266 -25.54 -7.77 -7.92
N TYR A 267 -25.61 -6.71 -7.10
CA TYR A 267 -24.83 -6.63 -5.87
C TYR A 267 -25.37 -7.58 -4.79
N PHE A 268 -26.70 -7.77 -4.72
CA PHE A 268 -27.34 -8.76 -3.87
C PHE A 268 -26.84 -10.18 -4.20
N VAL A 269 -26.84 -10.56 -5.48
CA VAL A 269 -26.31 -11.86 -5.94
C VAL A 269 -24.82 -11.98 -5.60
N TYR A 270 -24.02 -10.94 -5.84
CA TYR A 270 -22.62 -10.90 -5.44
C TYR A 270 -22.43 -11.20 -3.94
N ARG A 271 -23.21 -10.57 -3.06
CA ARG A 271 -23.11 -10.79 -1.60
C ARG A 271 -23.48 -12.21 -1.19
N TRP A 272 -24.51 -12.80 -1.80
CA TRP A 272 -24.86 -14.20 -1.57
C TRP A 272 -23.78 -15.17 -2.05
N THR A 273 -23.22 -14.96 -3.24
CA THR A 273 -22.10 -15.75 -3.76
C THR A 273 -20.88 -15.64 -2.85
N PHE A 274 -20.55 -14.42 -2.42
CA PHE A 274 -19.40 -14.14 -1.55
C PHE A 274 -19.57 -14.83 -0.18
N ALA A 275 -20.75 -14.71 0.45
CA ALA A 275 -21.05 -15.38 1.71
C ALA A 275 -21.02 -16.90 1.59
N SER A 276 -21.60 -17.45 0.52
CA SER A 276 -21.62 -18.90 0.25
C SER A 276 -20.21 -19.45 0.05
N LEU A 277 -19.34 -18.71 -0.65
CA LEU A 277 -17.95 -19.07 -0.87
C LEU A 277 -17.19 -19.19 0.47
N PHE A 278 -17.19 -18.14 1.28
CA PHE A 278 -16.50 -18.17 2.58
C PHE A 278 -17.07 -19.23 3.51
N LEU A 279 -18.40 -19.37 3.57
CA LEU A 279 -19.04 -20.40 4.39
C LEU A 279 -18.64 -21.81 3.94
N SER A 280 -18.62 -22.08 2.64
CA SER A 280 -18.24 -23.39 2.11
C SER A 280 -16.80 -23.76 2.45
N VAL A 281 -15.86 -22.81 2.36
CA VAL A 281 -14.45 -23.04 2.70
C VAL A 281 -14.27 -23.19 4.21
N TRP A 282 -14.98 -22.41 5.01
CA TRP A 282 -14.97 -22.54 6.46
C TRP A 282 -15.47 -23.92 6.90
N ILE A 283 -16.60 -24.37 6.36
CA ILE A 283 -17.15 -25.72 6.61
C ILE A 283 -16.16 -26.79 6.13
N ARG A 284 -15.58 -26.64 4.92
CA ARG A 284 -14.61 -27.61 4.39
C ARG A 284 -13.35 -27.68 5.24
N SER A 285 -12.88 -26.55 5.78
CA SER A 285 -11.75 -26.48 6.72
C SER A 285 -12.05 -27.26 7.99
N PHE A 286 -13.24 -27.06 8.58
CA PHE A 286 -13.66 -27.78 9.78
C PHE A 286 -13.83 -29.28 9.53
N ILE A 287 -14.49 -29.68 8.44
CA ILE A 287 -14.63 -31.09 8.04
C ILE A 287 -13.26 -31.72 7.80
N SER A 288 -12.35 -31.01 7.12
CA SER A 288 -10.98 -31.48 6.91
C SER A 288 -10.25 -31.73 8.23
N ALA A 289 -10.53 -30.93 9.26
CA ALA A 289 -9.97 -31.16 10.59
C ALA A 289 -10.60 -32.34 11.31
N ALA A 290 -11.92 -32.51 11.22
CA ALA A 290 -12.61 -33.69 11.75
C ALA A 290 -12.11 -34.99 11.09
N GLN A 291 -11.85 -34.97 9.77
CA GLN A 291 -11.33 -36.13 9.02
C GLN A 291 -9.90 -36.52 9.42
N GLN A 292 -9.08 -35.56 9.88
CA GLN A 292 -7.72 -35.79 10.37
C GLN A 292 -7.68 -36.12 11.87
N ASN A 293 -8.83 -36.21 12.53
CA ASN A 293 -8.89 -36.38 13.98
C ASN A 293 -8.62 -37.84 14.38
N THR A 294 -7.43 -38.09 14.94
CA THR A 294 -7.08 -39.37 15.56
C THR A 294 -7.09 -39.26 17.09
N PRO A 295 -7.28 -40.35 17.85
CA PRO A 295 -7.28 -40.32 19.32
C PRO A 295 -5.98 -39.76 19.93
N THR A 296 -4.86 -39.91 19.22
CA THR A 296 -3.52 -39.49 19.66
C THR A 296 -3.19 -38.04 19.32
N GLU A 297 -3.73 -37.49 18.22
CA GLU A 297 -3.40 -36.13 17.76
C GLU A 297 -4.51 -35.11 18.02
N ASN A 298 -5.76 -35.55 18.22
CA ASN A 298 -6.94 -34.72 18.51
C ASN A 298 -7.03 -33.46 17.62
N PHE A 299 -6.76 -33.61 16.32
CA PHE A 299 -6.62 -32.48 15.39
C PHE A 299 -7.84 -31.53 15.36
N LEU A 300 -9.05 -32.04 15.62
CA LEU A 300 -10.25 -31.22 15.70
C LEU A 300 -10.17 -30.19 16.84
N SER A 301 -9.64 -30.55 18.01
CA SER A 301 -9.48 -29.62 19.14
C SER A 301 -8.38 -28.59 18.91
N LYS A 302 -7.47 -28.86 17.96
CA LYS A 302 -6.41 -27.95 17.54
C LYS A 302 -6.87 -26.94 16.49
N TRP A 303 -7.98 -27.17 15.78
CA TRP A 303 -8.52 -26.21 14.81
C TRP A 303 -8.65 -24.77 15.37
N PRO A 304 -9.24 -24.52 16.56
CA PRO A 304 -9.43 -23.17 17.07
C PRO A 304 -8.15 -22.48 17.54
N ILE A 305 -6.98 -23.11 17.53
CA ILE A 305 -5.74 -22.46 18.02
C ILE A 305 -5.03 -21.66 16.93
N TYR A 306 -5.33 -21.91 15.66
CA TYR A 306 -4.63 -21.31 14.52
C TYR A 306 -5.17 -19.94 14.16
N LEU A 307 -4.28 -18.95 14.00
CA LEU A 307 -4.61 -17.59 13.52
C LEU A 307 -5.33 -17.62 12.18
N THR A 308 -4.93 -18.53 11.29
CA THR A 308 -5.58 -18.70 9.98
C THR A 308 -7.07 -19.01 10.12
N ASN A 309 -7.44 -19.85 11.10
CA ASN A 309 -8.83 -20.21 11.35
C ASN A 309 -9.61 -19.07 12.01
N TRP A 310 -8.97 -18.29 12.89
CA TRP A 310 -9.57 -17.06 13.44
C TRP A 310 -9.84 -16.03 12.33
N GLY A 311 -8.86 -15.77 11.46
CA GLY A 311 -8.99 -14.83 10.36
C GLY A 311 -10.02 -15.26 9.32
N TYR A 312 -10.08 -16.56 8.98
CA TYR A 312 -11.11 -17.06 8.06
C TYR A 312 -12.51 -17.05 8.69
N THR A 313 -12.61 -17.25 10.00
CA THR A 313 -13.87 -17.07 10.75
C THR A 313 -14.33 -15.62 10.71
N LEU A 314 -13.43 -14.64 10.85
CA LEU A 314 -13.76 -13.22 10.65
C LEU A 314 -14.28 -12.95 9.23
N CYS A 315 -13.60 -13.49 8.21
CA CYS A 315 -14.02 -13.34 6.81
C CYS A 315 -15.41 -13.94 6.55
N THR A 316 -15.71 -15.07 7.18
CA THR A 316 -17.02 -15.74 7.07
C THR A 316 -18.10 -14.95 7.82
N ALA A 317 -17.83 -14.53 9.06
CA ALA A 317 -18.76 -13.77 9.89
C ALA A 317 -19.13 -12.43 9.26
N GLN A 318 -18.15 -11.69 8.71
CA GLN A 318 -18.44 -10.43 8.02
C GLN A 318 -19.28 -10.66 6.76
N ALA A 319 -19.02 -11.73 5.99
CA ALA A 319 -19.74 -12.01 4.76
C ALA A 319 -21.20 -12.42 5.04
N LEU A 320 -21.43 -13.23 6.08
CA LEU A 320 -22.75 -13.60 6.55
C LEU A 320 -23.53 -12.38 7.06
N LEU A 321 -22.87 -11.48 7.79
CA LEU A 321 -23.50 -10.25 8.24
C LEU A 321 -23.82 -9.32 7.07
N ALA A 322 -22.92 -9.18 6.09
CA ALA A 322 -23.14 -8.39 4.88
C ALA A 322 -24.37 -8.87 4.09
N VAL A 323 -24.50 -10.19 3.87
CA VAL A 323 -25.64 -10.77 3.16
C VAL A 323 -26.94 -10.64 3.96
N GLY A 324 -26.89 -10.76 5.29
CA GLY A 324 -28.03 -10.50 6.16
C GLY A 324 -28.51 -9.04 6.08
N LEU A 325 -27.58 -8.07 6.09
CA LEU A 325 -27.90 -6.65 5.99
C LEU A 325 -28.54 -6.29 4.65
N ILE A 326 -27.96 -6.71 3.53
CA ILE A 326 -28.51 -6.41 2.20
C ILE A 326 -29.86 -7.14 1.95
N THR A 327 -30.04 -8.36 2.48
CA THR A 327 -31.31 -9.08 2.37
C THR A 327 -32.41 -8.37 3.15
N ARG A 328 -32.11 -7.95 4.39
CA ARG A 328 -33.04 -7.15 5.19
C ARG A 328 -33.40 -5.84 4.48
N GLN A 329 -32.42 -5.15 3.89
CA GLN A 329 -32.68 -3.91 3.15
C GLN A 329 -33.55 -4.16 1.91
N LEU A 330 -33.28 -5.22 1.14
CA LEU A 330 -34.06 -5.56 -0.04
C LEU A 330 -35.53 -5.87 0.33
N ILE A 331 -35.76 -6.64 1.39
CA ILE A 331 -37.11 -6.93 1.89
C ILE A 331 -37.80 -5.62 2.31
N LYS A 332 -37.12 -4.76 3.09
CA LYS A 332 -37.67 -3.46 3.49
C LYS A 332 -38.09 -2.63 2.27
N GLU A 333 -37.20 -2.47 1.30
CA GLU A 333 -37.48 -1.69 0.07
C GLU A 333 -38.64 -2.26 -0.74
N ARG A 334 -38.82 -3.58 -0.77
CA ARG A 334 -39.93 -4.24 -1.47
C ARG A 334 -41.26 -4.13 -0.72
N THR A 335 -41.25 -4.12 0.61
CA THR A 335 -42.47 -4.05 1.43
C THR A 335 -42.96 -2.62 1.61
N THR A 336 -42.08 -1.67 1.90
CA THR A 336 -42.45 -0.29 2.27
C THR A 336 -42.15 0.76 1.19
N GLY A 337 -41.57 0.33 0.05
CA GLY A 337 -40.97 1.24 -0.92
C GLY A 337 -39.61 1.76 -0.45
N PHE A 338 -38.90 2.45 -1.35
CA PHE A 338 -37.62 3.07 -1.06
C PHE A 338 -37.83 4.40 -0.31
N THR A 339 -37.34 4.48 0.93
CA THR A 339 -37.34 5.71 1.73
C THR A 339 -35.91 6.08 2.14
N GLU A 340 -35.48 7.30 1.82
CA GLU A 340 -34.24 7.88 2.34
C GLU A 340 -34.47 8.42 3.75
N GLU A 341 -34.63 7.52 4.72
CA GLU A 341 -34.60 7.94 6.13
C GLU A 341 -33.16 8.13 6.59
N HIS A 342 -32.83 9.34 7.02
CA HIS A 342 -31.60 9.64 7.74
C HIS A 342 -31.66 9.05 9.17
N SER A 343 -31.41 7.75 9.27
CA SER A 343 -31.37 7.04 10.55
C SER A 343 -29.96 7.07 11.16
N GLN A 344 -29.90 7.11 12.49
CA GLN A 344 -28.63 6.91 13.20
C GLN A 344 -28.03 5.55 12.85
N MET A 345 -26.69 5.47 12.81
CA MET A 345 -25.96 4.27 12.42
C MET A 345 -26.36 3.05 13.29
N PRO A 346 -27.04 2.02 12.72
CA PRO A 346 -27.48 0.86 13.49
C PRO A 346 -26.32 0.04 14.04
N VAL A 347 -26.49 -0.59 15.20
CA VAL A 347 -25.45 -1.39 15.85
C VAL A 347 -24.94 -2.52 14.95
N THR A 348 -25.83 -3.16 14.18
CA THR A 348 -25.48 -4.23 13.24
C THR A 348 -24.57 -3.73 12.11
N TYR A 349 -24.74 -2.49 11.65
CA TYR A 349 -23.89 -1.88 10.63
C TYR A 349 -22.51 -1.53 11.21
N LYS A 350 -22.45 -1.08 12.48
CA LYS A 350 -21.18 -0.85 13.19
C LYS A 350 -20.41 -2.16 13.39
N ALA A 351 -21.11 -3.23 13.78
CA ALA A 351 -20.52 -4.55 13.93
C ALA A 351 -19.99 -5.08 12.58
N TYR A 352 -20.75 -4.92 11.50
CA TYR A 352 -20.29 -5.26 10.15
C TYR A 352 -19.05 -4.45 9.77
N TRP A 353 -19.03 -3.15 10.06
CA TRP A 353 -17.88 -2.31 9.77
C TRP A 353 -16.62 -2.78 10.49
N LEU A 354 -16.72 -3.06 11.79
CA LEU A 354 -15.61 -3.60 12.57
C LEU A 354 -15.13 -4.94 11.99
N LEU A 355 -16.04 -5.90 11.79
CA LEU A 355 -15.71 -7.22 11.28
C LEU A 355 -15.09 -7.18 9.89
N HIS A 356 -15.61 -6.36 8.98
CA HIS A 356 -15.03 -6.16 7.66
C HIS A 356 -13.64 -5.53 7.76
N THR A 357 -13.44 -4.52 8.61
CA THR A 357 -12.11 -3.93 8.82
C THR A 357 -11.10 -4.97 9.31
N LEU A 358 -11.46 -5.77 10.32
CA LEU A 358 -10.59 -6.83 10.83
C LEU A 358 -10.33 -7.90 9.76
N ALA A 359 -11.38 -8.40 9.09
CA ALA A 359 -11.27 -9.46 8.10
C ALA A 359 -10.31 -9.11 6.97
N VAL A 360 -10.42 -7.90 6.39
CA VAL A 360 -9.53 -7.48 5.29
C VAL A 360 -8.07 -7.46 5.74
N VAL A 361 -7.80 -6.82 6.88
CA VAL A 361 -6.43 -6.60 7.35
C VAL A 361 -5.79 -7.92 7.77
N ILE A 362 -6.52 -8.76 8.50
CA ILE A 362 -6.04 -10.06 8.95
C ILE A 362 -5.87 -11.04 7.78
N ALA A 363 -6.72 -11.01 6.75
CA ALA A 363 -6.54 -11.83 5.55
C ALA A 363 -5.23 -11.51 4.83
N ILE A 364 -4.92 -10.22 4.62
CA ILE A 364 -3.64 -9.79 4.04
C ILE A 364 -2.46 -10.21 4.94
N GLY A 365 -2.59 -10.02 6.25
CA GLY A 365 -1.59 -10.45 7.23
C GLY A 365 -1.31 -11.95 7.19
N ILE A 366 -2.36 -12.79 7.12
CA ILE A 366 -2.25 -14.24 6.98
C ILE A 366 -1.58 -14.64 5.66
N THR A 367 -1.91 -13.98 4.56
CA THR A 367 -1.26 -14.25 3.27
C THR A 367 0.24 -13.99 3.37
N GLY A 368 0.61 -12.81 3.88
CA GLY A 368 2.01 -12.44 4.06
C GLY A 368 2.74 -13.39 5.01
N SER A 369 2.20 -13.64 6.21
CA SER A 369 2.85 -14.51 7.19
C SER A 369 2.95 -15.96 6.71
N TYR A 370 1.92 -16.47 6.03
CA TYR A 370 1.95 -17.82 5.50
C TYR A 370 3.06 -17.99 4.47
N PHE A 371 3.07 -17.18 3.40
CA PHE A 371 4.03 -17.37 2.31
C PHE A 371 5.45 -16.91 2.63
N VAL A 372 5.63 -15.98 3.56
CA VAL A 372 6.97 -15.45 3.94
C VAL A 372 7.58 -16.22 5.11
N VAL A 373 6.77 -16.69 6.06
CA VAL A 373 7.28 -17.21 7.34
C VAL A 373 6.99 -18.70 7.53
N ASP A 374 5.81 -19.20 7.15
CA ASP A 374 5.35 -20.55 7.52
C ASP A 374 5.43 -21.57 6.37
N TYR A 375 5.31 -21.12 5.12
CA TYR A 375 5.26 -22.00 3.95
C TYR A 375 6.59 -22.72 3.76
N ASN A 376 6.50 -24.04 3.64
CA ASN A 376 7.63 -24.91 3.39
C ASN A 376 7.15 -25.99 2.41
N PRO A 377 7.68 -26.05 1.18
CA PRO A 377 7.22 -27.00 0.16
C PRO A 377 7.46 -28.47 0.55
N ALA A 378 8.36 -28.75 1.49
CA ALA A 378 8.59 -30.11 2.01
C ALA A 378 7.48 -30.59 2.96
N VAL A 379 6.77 -29.65 3.61
CA VAL A 379 5.75 -29.95 4.63
C VAL A 379 4.34 -29.61 4.15
N HIS A 380 4.20 -28.51 3.42
CA HIS A 380 2.93 -27.95 3.00
C HIS A 380 2.61 -28.32 1.55
N ARG A 381 1.52 -29.07 1.38
CA ARG A 381 0.93 -29.30 0.06
C ARG A 381 -0.01 -28.16 -0.29
N LEU A 382 0.20 -27.54 -1.46
CA LEU A 382 -0.67 -26.50 -2.04
C LEU A 382 -1.98 -27.10 -2.56
N THR A 383 -2.78 -27.63 -1.65
CA THR A 383 -4.15 -28.09 -1.95
C THR A 383 -5.08 -26.90 -2.21
N ALA A 384 -6.21 -27.14 -2.87
CA ALA A 384 -7.22 -26.10 -3.07
C ALA A 384 -7.66 -25.44 -1.76
N LEU A 385 -7.88 -26.23 -0.69
CA LEU A 385 -8.25 -25.70 0.62
C LEU A 385 -7.15 -24.82 1.22
N ASN A 386 -5.89 -25.23 1.10
CA ASN A 386 -4.75 -24.44 1.57
C ASN A 386 -4.66 -23.10 0.82
N LEU A 387 -4.70 -23.12 -0.52
CA LEU A 387 -4.70 -21.90 -1.33
C LEU A 387 -5.88 -20.99 -1.00
N LEU A 388 -7.08 -21.56 -0.80
CA LEU A 388 -8.28 -20.80 -0.43
C LEU A 388 -8.14 -20.12 0.94
N MET A 389 -7.58 -20.83 1.92
CA MET A 389 -7.41 -20.36 3.28
C MET A 389 -6.24 -19.39 3.46
N HIS A 390 -5.23 -19.40 2.58
CA HIS A 390 -4.00 -18.60 2.75
C HIS A 390 -3.75 -17.55 1.67
N ALA A 391 -4.11 -17.81 0.40
CA ALA A 391 -3.89 -16.87 -0.71
C ALA A 391 -5.18 -16.17 -1.13
N PHE A 392 -6.21 -16.95 -1.48
CA PHE A 392 -7.44 -16.37 -2.01
C PHE A 392 -8.28 -15.63 -0.96
N ASN A 393 -8.05 -15.87 0.34
CA ASN A 393 -8.68 -15.10 1.40
C ASN A 393 -8.49 -13.58 1.18
N SER A 394 -7.27 -13.14 0.85
CA SER A 394 -6.91 -11.73 0.78
C SER A 394 -7.28 -11.18 -0.58
N ILE A 395 -7.15 -11.97 -1.64
CA ILE A 395 -7.63 -11.63 -2.98
C ILE A 395 -9.14 -11.31 -2.90
N PHE A 396 -9.94 -12.19 -2.30
CA PHE A 396 -11.38 -11.97 -2.18
C PHE A 396 -11.72 -10.78 -1.27
N MET A 397 -11.02 -10.60 -0.15
CA MET A 397 -11.26 -9.44 0.73
C MET A 397 -10.84 -8.11 0.07
N VAL A 398 -9.78 -8.07 -0.74
CA VAL A 398 -9.36 -6.89 -1.51
C VAL A 398 -10.37 -6.59 -2.63
N LEU A 399 -10.87 -7.62 -3.31
CA LEU A 399 -11.97 -7.46 -4.26
C LEU A 399 -13.21 -6.89 -3.56
N ASP A 400 -13.54 -7.34 -2.35
CA ASP A 400 -14.66 -6.78 -1.60
C ASP A 400 -14.44 -5.32 -1.27
N VAL A 401 -13.23 -4.93 -0.81
CA VAL A 401 -12.86 -3.53 -0.61
C VAL A 401 -13.08 -2.69 -1.86
N ILE A 402 -12.81 -3.21 -3.06
CA ILE A 402 -13.07 -2.49 -4.32
C ILE A 402 -14.57 -2.36 -4.60
N MET A 403 -15.39 -3.33 -4.18
CA MET A 403 -16.82 -3.38 -4.46
C MET A 403 -17.70 -2.62 -3.46
N VAL A 404 -17.34 -2.56 -2.18
CA VAL A 404 -18.17 -1.95 -1.12
C VAL A 404 -18.21 -0.43 -1.20
N ALA A 405 -19.34 0.22 -0.92
CA ALA A 405 -19.43 1.68 -0.89
C ALA A 405 -19.03 2.30 0.47
N HIS A 406 -19.16 1.55 1.57
CA HIS A 406 -18.87 2.07 2.90
C HIS A 406 -17.38 2.45 3.08
N PRO A 407 -17.09 3.39 4.01
CA PRO A 407 -15.72 3.84 4.25
C PRO A 407 -14.86 2.77 4.95
N PHE A 408 -13.54 2.94 4.82
CA PHE A 408 -12.52 2.31 5.65
C PHE A 408 -11.68 3.43 6.25
N ARG A 409 -11.53 3.46 7.58
CA ARG A 409 -10.90 4.58 8.30
C ARG A 409 -9.53 4.21 8.83
N LEU A 410 -8.60 5.16 8.79
CA LEU A 410 -7.25 4.95 9.29
C LEU A 410 -7.24 4.72 10.81
N ILE A 411 -8.08 5.45 11.57
CA ILE A 411 -8.15 5.34 13.03
C ILE A 411 -8.61 3.97 13.54
N HIS A 412 -9.30 3.18 12.72
CA HIS A 412 -9.70 1.81 13.09
C HIS A 412 -8.51 0.83 13.12
N LEU A 413 -7.28 1.29 12.81
CA LEU A 413 -6.06 0.52 12.97
C LEU A 413 -5.91 -0.05 14.39
N CYS A 414 -6.36 0.68 15.41
CA CYS A 414 -6.30 0.23 16.80
C CYS A 414 -7.03 -1.10 17.02
N TRP A 415 -8.15 -1.34 16.33
CA TRP A 415 -8.91 -2.58 16.43
C TRP A 415 -8.19 -3.75 15.77
N SER A 416 -7.58 -3.51 14.59
CA SER A 416 -6.75 -4.51 13.92
C SER A 416 -5.55 -4.91 14.76
N LEU A 417 -4.88 -3.94 15.41
CA LEU A 417 -3.77 -4.21 16.33
C LEU A 417 -4.21 -4.92 17.60
N LEU A 418 -5.34 -4.52 18.19
CA LEU A 418 -5.90 -5.19 19.36
C LEU A 418 -6.19 -6.66 19.05
N PHE A 419 -6.76 -6.97 17.88
CA PHE A 419 -7.07 -8.34 17.50
C PHE A 419 -5.82 -9.23 17.44
N ILE A 420 -4.77 -8.78 16.75
CA ILE A 420 -3.53 -9.57 16.64
C ILE A 420 -2.77 -9.65 17.97
N PHE A 421 -2.83 -8.59 18.79
CA PHE A 421 -2.28 -8.60 20.14
C PHE A 421 -2.97 -9.65 21.02
N VAL A 422 -4.31 -9.71 20.98
CA VAL A 422 -5.09 -10.74 21.69
C VAL A 422 -4.68 -12.15 21.24
N TYR A 423 -4.48 -12.36 19.94
CA TYR A 423 -3.99 -13.65 19.44
C TYR A 423 -2.60 -14.01 19.98
N PHE A 424 -1.66 -13.05 20.02
CA PHE A 424 -0.33 -13.31 20.59
C PHE A 424 -0.41 -13.60 22.09
N CYS A 425 -1.19 -12.84 22.87
CA CYS A 425 -1.43 -13.15 24.28
C CYS A 425 -2.01 -14.55 24.46
N PHE A 426 -3.03 -14.91 23.66
CA PHE A 426 -3.57 -16.26 23.64
C PHE A 426 -2.48 -17.31 23.36
N SER A 427 -1.61 -17.09 22.37
CA SER A 427 -0.58 -18.06 22.01
C SER A 427 0.46 -18.29 23.14
N VAL A 428 0.79 -17.24 23.89
CA VAL A 428 1.66 -17.33 25.07
C VAL A 428 0.96 -18.10 26.19
N ILE A 429 -0.27 -17.73 26.53
CA ILE A 429 -1.05 -18.40 27.59
C ILE A 429 -1.25 -19.88 27.25
N TYR A 430 -1.60 -20.19 26.00
CA TYR A 430 -1.78 -21.55 25.51
C TYR A 430 -0.50 -22.38 25.65
N HIS A 431 0.65 -21.81 25.31
CA HIS A 431 1.95 -22.46 25.49
C HIS A 431 2.28 -22.71 26.97
N LEU A 432 2.10 -21.70 27.83
CA LEU A 432 2.34 -21.82 29.28
C LEU A 432 1.42 -22.85 29.94
N ALA A 433 0.23 -23.09 29.38
CA ALA A 433 -0.69 -24.14 29.81
C ALA A 433 -0.32 -25.55 29.29
N GLY A 434 0.85 -25.72 28.64
CA GLY A 434 1.29 -26.99 28.05
C GLY A 434 0.65 -27.30 26.69
N GLY A 435 0.09 -26.30 26.01
CA GLY A 435 -0.57 -26.46 24.73
C GLY A 435 0.40 -26.83 23.59
N THR A 436 0.06 -27.89 22.85
CA THR A 436 0.82 -28.36 21.67
C THR A 436 0.16 -27.94 20.35
N GLY A 437 0.93 -27.89 19.27
CA GLY A 437 0.44 -27.69 17.90
C GLY A 437 -0.03 -28.98 17.23
N LYS A 438 -0.11 -28.94 15.89
CA LYS A 438 -0.39 -30.12 15.04
C LYS A 438 0.67 -31.21 15.26
N ASN A 439 0.24 -32.48 15.22
CA ASN A 439 1.10 -33.65 15.43
C ASN A 439 1.88 -33.60 16.76
N ASN A 440 1.28 -33.02 17.80
CA ASN A 440 1.92 -32.79 19.10
C ASN A 440 3.23 -31.97 19.04
N ALA A 441 3.36 -31.10 18.04
CA ALA A 441 4.48 -30.17 17.94
C ALA A 441 4.56 -29.25 19.19
N PRO A 442 5.77 -28.81 19.58
CA PRO A 442 5.98 -28.00 20.79
C PRO A 442 5.38 -26.58 20.70
N SER A 443 4.98 -26.13 19.51
CA SER A 443 4.40 -24.81 19.26
C SER A 443 3.25 -24.88 18.25
N ILE A 444 2.39 -23.85 18.24
CA ILE A 444 1.28 -23.73 17.26
C ILE A 444 1.84 -23.60 15.84
N TYR A 445 2.82 -22.71 15.69
CA TYR A 445 3.59 -22.50 14.46
C TYR A 445 5.08 -22.66 14.80
N PRO A 446 5.90 -23.27 13.94
CA PRO A 446 7.35 -23.36 14.14
C PRO A 446 8.00 -21.99 14.37
N ALA A 447 7.48 -20.95 13.71
CA ALA A 447 7.95 -19.57 13.84
C ALA A 447 7.50 -18.84 15.11
N LEU A 448 6.54 -19.41 15.86
CA LEU A 448 6.07 -18.89 17.15
C LEU A 448 6.37 -19.89 18.28
N ASP A 449 7.64 -20.31 18.37
CA ASP A 449 8.14 -21.19 19.43
C ASP A 449 8.51 -20.39 20.68
N TRP A 450 7.61 -20.37 21.66
CA TRP A 450 7.80 -19.62 22.91
C TRP A 450 8.86 -20.23 23.84
N ASN A 451 9.38 -21.44 23.55
CA ASN A 451 10.61 -21.92 24.21
C ASN A 451 11.85 -21.13 23.76
N LYS A 452 11.78 -20.48 22.59
CA LYS A 452 12.85 -19.67 21.98
C LYS A 452 12.41 -18.22 21.84
N VAL A 453 12.15 -17.58 22.99
CA VAL A 453 11.62 -16.21 23.07
C VAL A 453 12.45 -15.22 22.24
N GLU A 454 13.78 -15.35 22.23
CA GLU A 454 14.70 -14.48 21.49
C GLU A 454 14.43 -14.46 19.98
N SER A 455 14.03 -15.60 19.40
CA SER A 455 13.70 -15.71 17.98
C SER A 455 12.23 -15.40 17.68
N THR A 456 11.34 -15.73 18.62
CA THR A 456 9.88 -15.58 18.47
C THR A 456 9.42 -14.14 18.64
N LEU A 457 10.01 -13.38 19.56
CA LEU A 457 9.60 -11.99 19.84
C LEU A 457 9.77 -11.06 18.62
N PRO A 458 10.90 -11.06 17.88
CA PRO A 458 11.02 -10.30 16.63
C PRO A 458 9.96 -10.66 15.58
N ILE A 459 9.61 -11.95 15.46
CA ILE A 459 8.59 -12.43 14.51
C ILE A 459 7.21 -11.90 14.90
N ALA A 460 6.87 -11.93 16.20
CA ALA A 460 5.62 -11.36 16.69
C ALA A 460 5.54 -9.84 16.45
N VAL A 461 6.62 -9.10 16.71
CA VAL A 461 6.71 -7.66 16.43
C VAL A 461 6.59 -7.38 14.93
N LEU A 462 7.26 -8.15 14.07
CA LEU A 462 7.13 -8.04 12.62
C LEU A 462 5.70 -8.33 12.15
N GLY A 463 5.02 -9.31 12.78
CA GLY A 463 3.61 -9.59 12.60
C GLY A 463 2.73 -8.37 12.91
N MET A 464 2.95 -7.70 14.05
CA MET A 464 2.24 -6.46 14.41
C MET A 464 2.49 -5.34 13.38
N LEU A 465 3.74 -5.16 12.94
CA LEU A 465 4.09 -4.16 11.93
C LEU A 465 3.45 -4.47 10.57
N SER A 466 3.34 -5.75 10.20
CA SER A 466 2.66 -6.16 8.97
C SER A 466 1.18 -5.78 8.98
N VAL A 467 0.51 -5.84 10.14
CA VAL A 467 -0.89 -5.39 10.31
C VAL A 467 -1.01 -3.89 10.12
N VAL A 468 -0.06 -3.09 10.64
CA VAL A 468 -0.01 -1.63 10.41
C VAL A 468 0.11 -1.32 8.92
N LEU A 469 1.05 -1.98 8.24
CA LEU A 469 1.28 -1.81 6.81
C LEU A 469 0.04 -2.20 6.00
N ALA A 470 -0.53 -3.38 6.26
CA ALA A 470 -1.73 -3.87 5.58
C ALA A 470 -2.91 -2.90 5.73
N HIS A 471 -3.17 -2.41 6.96
CA HIS A 471 -4.25 -1.45 7.22
C HIS A 471 -4.04 -0.14 6.45
N PHE A 472 -2.81 0.36 6.41
CA PHE A 472 -2.46 1.57 5.65
C PHE A 472 -2.64 1.37 4.14
N CYS A 473 -2.18 0.25 3.58
CA CYS A 473 -2.36 -0.10 2.17
C CYS A 473 -3.84 -0.21 1.78
N VAL A 474 -4.68 -0.82 2.62
CA VAL A 474 -6.13 -0.90 2.40
C VAL A 474 -6.77 0.48 2.44
N TRP A 475 -6.39 1.32 3.40
CA TRP A 475 -6.86 2.70 3.49
C TRP A 475 -6.52 3.50 2.22
N LEU A 476 -5.28 3.40 1.72
CA LEU A 476 -4.89 4.00 0.44
C LEU A 476 -5.73 3.47 -0.73
N THR A 477 -5.97 2.16 -0.78
CA THR A 477 -6.81 1.53 -1.80
C THR A 477 -8.22 2.11 -1.80
N VAL A 478 -8.80 2.35 -0.62
CA VAL A 478 -10.13 2.99 -0.50
C VAL A 478 -10.12 4.45 -0.93
N LEU A 479 -9.05 5.20 -0.69
CA LEU A 479 -8.92 6.57 -1.22
C LEU A 479 -8.89 6.58 -2.75
N ILE A 480 -8.12 5.66 -3.35
CA ILE A 480 -8.04 5.49 -4.81
C ILE A 480 -9.41 5.09 -5.36
N ARG A 481 -10.08 4.11 -4.73
CA ARG A 481 -11.43 3.66 -5.11
C ARG A 481 -12.43 4.82 -5.17
N LYS A 482 -12.49 5.63 -4.10
CA LYS A 482 -13.39 6.80 -4.03
C LYS A 482 -13.08 7.85 -5.08
N ARG A 483 -11.80 8.08 -5.37
CA ARG A 483 -11.36 8.99 -6.42
C ARG A 483 -11.79 8.53 -7.80
N ILE A 484 -11.59 7.24 -8.11
CA ILE A 484 -12.00 6.65 -9.40
C ILE A 484 -13.52 6.71 -9.56
N ALA A 485 -14.28 6.46 -8.49
CA ALA A 485 -15.73 6.55 -8.49
C ALA A 485 -16.26 7.99 -8.66
N GLY A 486 -15.40 9.01 -8.67
CA GLY A 486 -15.81 10.41 -8.79
C GLY A 486 -16.52 10.96 -7.55
N SER A 487 -16.46 10.27 -6.40
CA SER A 487 -17.15 10.69 -5.17
C SER A 487 -16.40 11.81 -4.42
N GLU A 488 -15.50 12.55 -5.09
CA GLU A 488 -14.72 13.65 -4.47
C GLU A 488 -15.62 14.83 -4.06
N ASP A 489 -16.81 14.98 -4.66
CA ASP A 489 -17.75 16.04 -4.34
C ASP A 489 -18.26 15.95 -2.89
N ASP A 490 -18.39 14.75 -2.32
CA ASP A 490 -18.76 14.55 -0.92
C ASP A 490 -17.69 15.06 0.07
N VAL A 491 -16.41 15.05 -0.33
CA VAL A 491 -15.30 15.53 0.52
C VAL A 491 -15.32 17.06 0.61
N CYS A 492 -15.62 17.76 -0.49
CA CYS A 492 -15.76 19.22 -0.50
C CYS A 492 -17.07 19.68 0.16
N GLN A 493 -18.16 18.94 0.01
CA GLN A 493 -19.46 19.31 0.57
C GLN A 493 -19.49 19.13 2.10
N GLN A 494 -18.90 18.07 2.64
CA GLN A 494 -18.78 17.89 4.10
C GLN A 494 -17.83 18.90 4.77
N LEU A 495 -16.79 19.37 4.07
CA LEU A 495 -15.92 20.44 4.56
C LEU A 495 -16.65 21.78 4.71
N LYS A 496 -17.67 22.05 3.87
CA LYS A 496 -18.55 23.22 4.04
C LYS A 496 -19.46 23.09 5.26
N ILE A 497 -19.97 21.89 5.54
CA ILE A 497 -20.87 21.62 6.68
C ILE A 497 -20.12 21.66 8.02
N SER A 498 -18.84 21.30 8.06
CA SER A 498 -18.02 21.34 9.28
C SER A 498 -17.53 22.73 9.71
N LYS A 499 -17.75 23.78 8.90
CA LYS A 499 -17.65 25.15 9.39
C LYS A 499 -18.98 25.45 10.09
N PRO A 500 -19.00 25.80 11.38
CA PRO A 500 -20.19 26.41 11.95
C PRO A 500 -20.48 27.65 11.12
N SER A 501 -21.73 27.83 10.70
CA SER A 501 -22.22 29.12 10.24
C SER A 501 -22.13 30.09 11.43
N SER A 502 -20.98 30.73 11.61
CA SER A 502 -20.89 31.94 12.41
C SER A 502 -21.70 33.01 11.68
N ASN A 503 -23.01 33.07 11.96
CA ASN A 503 -23.92 34.20 11.79
C ASN A 503 -25.35 33.69 11.83
N GLN A 504 -25.85 33.36 13.02
CA GLN A 504 -27.22 33.67 13.47
C GLN A 504 -27.22 33.65 15.00
N ILE A 505 -26.62 34.67 15.61
CA ILE A 505 -27.01 35.09 16.96
C ILE A 505 -28.23 35.97 16.73
N GLN A 506 -29.41 35.40 16.89
CA GLN A 506 -30.65 36.16 16.97
C GLN A 506 -30.63 36.86 18.33
N SER A 507 -30.43 38.18 18.34
CA SER A 507 -30.47 39.00 19.54
C SER A 507 -31.89 39.01 20.11
N LEU A 508 -32.10 38.31 21.22
CA LEU A 508 -33.23 38.57 22.11
C LEU A 508 -32.98 39.92 22.79
N ASN A 509 -33.49 40.99 22.19
CA ASN A 509 -33.69 42.24 22.91
C ASN A 509 -35.02 42.13 23.64
N ALA A 510 -34.94 41.87 24.94
CA ALA A 510 -36.00 42.21 25.88
C ALA A 510 -36.02 43.74 26.03
N ALA A 511 -37.12 44.36 25.61
CA ALA A 511 -37.49 45.70 26.04
C ALA A 511 -38.92 45.61 26.55
N VAL A 512 -39.03 45.69 27.88
CA VAL A 512 -40.28 45.96 28.63
C VAL A 512 -40.37 47.49 28.75
N PRO A 513 -41.57 48.07 28.63
CA PRO A 513 -42.18 48.67 29.82
C PRO A 513 -43.43 47.92 30.30
#